data_AF-R4ULW0-F1
#
_entry.id   AF-R4ULW0-F1
#
_cell.length_a   1.000
_cell.length_b   1.000
_cell.length_c   1.000
_cell.angle_alpha   90.00
_cell.angle_beta   90.00
_cell.angle_gamma   90.00
#
_symmetry.space_group_name_H-M   'P 1'
#
loop_
_entity.id
_entity.type
_entity.pdbx_description
1 polymer ?
#
loop_
_entity_poly.entity_id
_entity_poly.type
_entity_poly.pdbx_seq_one_letter_code
_entity_poly.pdbx_strand_id
1 'polypeptide(L)'
;MTNFSKKLSEPEIRMIWDNTQQGGGRNNLLFRRDIAGAFIKIGELNQESEFGWVIDLLVPLDKGGKLEVNNCLAMHWKNSKARRGTLNDWKAAVEGKVQSENKREFQKPTNVKTNKIIKGSGMKVHEVSPIWNKY
;
A
#
# COMPACT_ATOMS: atom_id res chain seq x y z
N MET A 1 -6.87 12.86 6.03
CA MET A 1 -6.67 12.12 4.77
C MET A 1 -7.97 12.10 4.01
N THR A 2 -7.92 12.31 2.70
CA THR A 2 -9.11 12.20 1.85
C THR A 2 -9.50 10.73 1.74
N ASN A 3 -10.76 10.41 2.00
CA ASN A 3 -11.29 9.07 1.76
C ASN A 3 -11.63 8.92 0.27
N PHE A 4 -10.67 8.42 -0.51
CA PHE A 4 -10.83 8.24 -1.96
C PHE A 4 -11.82 7.14 -2.34
N SER A 5 -12.08 6.16 -1.46
CA SER A 5 -12.99 5.05 -1.79
C SER A 5 -14.43 5.52 -2.03
N LYS A 6 -14.84 6.66 -1.46
CA LYS A 6 -16.16 7.25 -1.69
C LYS A 6 -16.38 7.76 -3.12
N LYS A 7 -15.31 7.88 -3.91
CA LYS A 7 -15.33 8.42 -5.28
C LYS A 7 -15.02 7.34 -6.33
N LEU A 8 -14.87 6.09 -5.90
CA LEU A 8 -14.56 4.94 -6.74
C LEU A 8 -15.70 3.95 -6.65
N SER A 9 -15.93 3.22 -7.73
CA SER A 9 -16.85 2.09 -7.77
C SER A 9 -16.23 0.85 -7.11
N GLU A 10 -17.07 -0.09 -6.67
CA GLU A 10 -16.61 -1.37 -6.11
C GLU A 10 -15.67 -2.15 -7.06
N PRO A 11 -15.94 -2.24 -8.38
CA PRO A 11 -14.99 -2.84 -9.33
C PRO A 11 -13.62 -2.16 -9.34
N GLU A 12 -13.57 -0.82 -9.28
CA GLU A 12 -12.29 -0.08 -9.24
C GLU A 12 -11.53 -0.36 -7.95
N ILE A 13 -12.21 -0.35 -6.80
CA ILE A 13 -11.60 -0.70 -5.51
C ILE A 13 -11.04 -2.13 -5.55
N ARG A 14 -11.78 -3.07 -6.15
CA ARG A 14 -11.33 -4.44 -6.31
C ARG A 14 -10.11 -4.55 -7.22
N MET A 15 -10.07 -3.82 -8.33
CA MET A 15 -8.89 -3.78 -9.21
C MET A 15 -7.66 -3.21 -8.49
N ILE A 16 -7.82 -2.16 -7.67
CA ILE A 16 -6.73 -1.60 -6.86
C ILE A 16 -6.18 -2.65 -5.89
N TRP A 17 -7.07 -3.39 -5.23
CA TRP A 17 -6.69 -4.50 -4.35
C TRP A 17 -5.95 -5.62 -5.10
N ASP A 18 -6.44 -5.98 -6.29
CA ASP A 18 -5.85 -7.06 -7.08
C ASP A 18 -4.51 -6.69 -7.72
N ASN A 19 -4.27 -5.39 -7.97
CA ASN A 19 -2.96 -4.85 -8.36
C ASN A 19 -1.94 -4.83 -7.21
N THR A 20 -2.37 -5.09 -5.96
CA THR A 20 -1.50 -5.02 -4.79
C THR A 20 -0.72 -6.33 -4.59
N GLN A 21 0.52 -6.22 -4.10
CA GLN A 21 1.41 -7.37 -3.95
C GLN A 21 0.80 -8.45 -3.04
N GLN A 22 0.90 -9.72 -3.43
CA GLN A 22 0.32 -10.81 -2.65
C GLN A 22 1.05 -11.03 -1.30
N GLY A 23 0.27 -11.39 -0.27
CA GLY A 23 0.67 -11.48 1.13
C GLY A 23 1.83 -12.43 1.44
N GLY A 24 1.95 -13.58 0.76
CA GLY A 24 3.00 -14.57 1.02
C GLY A 24 2.99 -15.11 2.46
N GLY A 25 2.42 -16.30 2.67
CA GLY A 25 2.36 -16.97 3.98
C GLY A 25 0.93 -17.40 4.36
N ARG A 26 -0.07 -16.55 4.11
CA ARG A 26 -1.52 -16.83 4.22
C ARG A 26 -2.25 -16.87 2.88
N ASN A 27 -3.55 -17.18 2.94
CA ASN A 27 -4.51 -17.12 1.84
C ASN A 27 -4.43 -15.75 1.13
N ASN A 28 -3.76 -15.73 -0.04
CA ASN A 28 -3.57 -14.54 -0.87
C ASN A 28 -4.91 -13.91 -1.35
N LEU A 29 -6.05 -14.56 -1.10
CA LEU A 29 -7.38 -13.99 -1.31
C LEU A 29 -7.75 -12.93 -0.25
N LEU A 30 -7.26 -13.08 0.98
CA LEU A 30 -7.66 -12.22 2.11
C LEU A 30 -6.61 -11.16 2.44
N PHE A 31 -5.33 -11.47 2.24
CA PHE A 31 -4.22 -10.60 2.63
C PHE A 31 -3.35 -10.20 1.44
N ARG A 32 -2.90 -8.94 1.45
CA ARG A 32 -1.92 -8.37 0.53
C ARG A 32 -0.82 -7.66 1.33
N ARG A 33 0.26 -7.27 0.66
CA ARG A 33 1.29 -6.38 1.20
C ARG A 33 1.24 -5.04 0.51
N ASP A 34 1.24 -3.96 1.28
CA ASP A 34 1.43 -2.63 0.73
C ASP A 34 2.86 -2.43 0.19
N ILE A 35 3.12 -1.28 -0.43
CA ILE A 35 4.45 -0.94 -0.97
C ILE A 35 5.58 -1.00 0.06
N ALA A 36 5.26 -0.89 1.35
CA ALA A 36 6.21 -0.94 2.45
C ALA A 36 6.33 -2.34 3.07
N GLY A 37 5.61 -3.33 2.55
CA GLY A 37 5.61 -4.70 3.02
C GLY A 37 4.69 -4.95 4.22
N ALA A 38 3.87 -3.98 4.63
CA ALA A 38 2.88 -4.18 5.69
C ALA A 38 1.70 -5.00 5.20
N PHE A 39 1.21 -5.91 6.05
CA PHE A 39 0.02 -6.68 5.71
C PHE A 39 -1.24 -5.81 5.73
N ILE A 40 -2.11 -6.03 4.76
CA ILE A 40 -3.44 -5.42 4.69
C ILE A 40 -4.48 -6.51 4.40
N LYS A 41 -5.73 -6.32 4.84
CA LYS A 41 -6.80 -7.31 4.70
C LYS A 41 -8.02 -6.74 3.98
N ILE A 42 -8.54 -7.47 2.99
CA ILE A 42 -9.58 -6.96 2.07
C ILE A 42 -10.80 -6.38 2.78
N GLY A 43 -11.26 -7.02 3.86
CA GLY A 43 -12.42 -6.59 4.64
C GLY A 43 -12.19 -5.43 5.62
N GLU A 44 -11.00 -4.84 5.66
CA GLU A 44 -10.61 -3.78 6.61
C GLU A 44 -10.32 -2.44 5.91
N LEU A 45 -10.96 -2.19 4.76
CA LEU A 45 -10.88 -0.91 4.05
C LEU A 45 -11.40 0.24 4.93
N ASN A 46 -10.62 1.31 5.02
CA ASN A 46 -10.84 2.51 5.84
C ASN A 46 -10.94 2.25 7.35
N GLN A 47 -10.45 1.11 7.84
CA GLN A 47 -10.38 0.83 9.28
C GLN A 47 -8.99 1.17 9.84
N GLU A 48 -8.93 1.66 11.08
CA GLU A 48 -7.67 1.89 11.80
C GLU A 48 -7.26 0.65 12.63
N SER A 49 -7.39 -0.54 12.05
CA SER A 49 -7.07 -1.84 12.67
C SER A 49 -5.60 -2.25 12.43
N GLU A 50 -5.20 -3.45 12.87
CA GLU A 50 -3.86 -4.01 12.62
C GLU A 50 -3.57 -4.27 11.12
N PHE A 51 -4.60 -4.57 10.32
CA PHE A 51 -4.48 -4.85 8.89
C PHE A 51 -5.31 -3.89 8.04
N GLY A 52 -5.72 -2.77 8.65
CA GLY A 52 -6.55 -1.76 8.03
C GLY A 52 -5.80 -1.04 6.92
N TRP A 53 -6.51 -0.71 5.85
CA TRP A 53 -5.90 -0.09 4.69
C TRP A 53 -6.78 0.99 4.11
N VAL A 54 -6.15 1.88 3.36
CA VAL A 54 -6.78 2.99 2.65
C VAL A 54 -6.32 2.96 1.21
N ILE A 55 -7.08 3.62 0.35
CA ILE A 55 -6.63 3.95 -0.99
C ILE A 55 -5.78 5.21 -0.88
N ASP A 56 -4.53 5.13 -1.31
CA ASP A 56 -3.62 6.26 -1.41
C ASP A 56 -3.26 6.50 -2.88
N LEU A 57 -2.90 7.73 -3.24
CA LEU A 57 -2.48 8.03 -4.60
C LEU A 57 -0.97 7.78 -4.75
N LEU A 58 -0.58 7.17 -5.87
CA LEU A 58 0.81 7.11 -6.27
C LEU A 58 1.30 8.53 -6.56
N VAL A 59 0.70 9.22 -7.53
CA VAL A 59 0.91 10.65 -7.81
C VAL A 59 -0.22 11.45 -7.18
N PRO A 60 0.07 12.35 -6.23
CA PRO A 60 -0.92 13.27 -5.67
C PRO A 60 -1.62 14.13 -6.73
N LEU A 61 -2.85 14.55 -6.43
CA LEU A 61 -3.64 15.41 -7.33
C LEU A 61 -2.97 16.76 -7.60
N ASP A 62 -2.35 17.36 -6.60
CA ASP A 62 -1.61 18.64 -6.70
C ASP A 62 -0.32 18.53 -7.53
N LYS A 63 0.13 17.30 -7.83
CA LYS A 63 1.27 17.01 -8.71
C LYS A 63 0.83 16.49 -10.09
N GLY A 64 -0.43 16.71 -10.45
CA GLY A 64 -0.99 16.30 -11.74
C GLY A 64 -1.45 14.85 -11.81
N GLY A 65 -1.50 14.14 -10.68
CA GLY A 65 -2.10 12.82 -10.60
C GLY A 65 -3.62 12.85 -10.75
N LYS A 66 -4.21 11.69 -11.07
CA LYS A 66 -5.65 11.51 -11.21
C LYS A 66 -6.16 10.43 -10.27
N LEU A 67 -7.43 10.53 -9.87
CA LEU A 67 -8.09 9.44 -9.15
C LEU A 67 -8.53 8.39 -10.18
N GLU A 68 -7.66 7.44 -10.45
CA GLU A 68 -7.88 6.32 -11.37
C GLU A 68 -7.14 5.09 -10.86
N VAL A 69 -7.61 3.89 -11.24
CA VAL A 69 -7.09 2.60 -10.74
C VAL A 69 -5.56 2.51 -10.81
N ASN A 70 -4.96 2.94 -11.92
CA ASN A 70 -3.51 2.84 -12.14
C ASN A 70 -2.67 3.83 -11.33
N ASN A 71 -3.30 4.87 -10.77
CA ASN A 71 -2.66 5.84 -9.88
C ASN A 71 -3.03 5.61 -8.41
N CYS A 72 -3.74 4.52 -8.10
CA CYS A 72 -4.17 4.18 -6.75
C CYS A 72 -3.38 3.01 -6.18
N LEU A 73 -3.12 3.07 -4.87
CA LEU A 73 -2.40 2.07 -4.10
C LEU A 73 -3.27 1.63 -2.92
N ALA A 74 -3.38 0.33 -2.69
CA ALA A 74 -3.86 -0.17 -1.40
C ALA A 74 -2.70 -0.08 -0.38
N MET A 75 -2.83 0.79 0.61
CA MET A 75 -1.79 1.05 1.59
C MET A 75 -2.28 0.86 3.01
N HIS A 76 -1.44 0.31 3.89
CA HIS A 76 -1.77 0.28 5.32
C HIS A 76 -1.97 1.71 5.84
N TRP A 77 -3.00 1.94 6.66
CA TRP A 77 -3.40 3.31 7.04
C TRP A 77 -2.27 4.12 7.71
N LYS A 78 -1.47 3.48 8.60
CA LYS A 78 -0.29 4.12 9.21
C LYS A 78 0.78 4.49 8.18
N ASN A 79 0.94 3.66 7.16
CA ASN A 79 1.94 3.83 6.12
C ASN A 79 1.53 4.96 5.16
N SER A 80 0.28 5.03 4.75
CA SER A 80 -0.22 6.19 4.01
C SER A 80 -0.04 7.49 4.83
N LYS A 81 -0.24 7.47 6.16
CA LYS A 81 -0.09 8.65 7.05
C LYS A 81 1.36 9.11 7.14
N ALA A 82 2.30 8.18 7.12
CA ALA A 82 3.72 8.48 7.12
C ALA A 82 4.22 8.92 5.72
N ARG A 83 3.69 8.35 4.63
CA ARG A 83 4.06 8.72 3.25
C ARG A 83 3.60 10.12 2.87
N ARG A 84 2.38 10.51 3.27
CA ARG A 84 1.79 11.84 2.96
C ARG A 84 1.83 12.19 1.47
N GLY A 85 1.64 11.21 0.59
CA GLY A 85 1.69 11.42 -0.86
C GLY A 85 3.05 11.81 -1.43
N THR A 86 4.15 11.69 -0.68
CA THR A 86 5.48 11.98 -1.25
C THR A 86 5.82 10.99 -2.37
N LEU A 87 6.45 11.52 -3.41
CA LEU A 87 7.07 10.76 -4.50
C LEU A 87 8.53 10.42 -4.18
N ASN A 88 9.10 11.13 -3.19
CA ASN A 88 10.42 10.86 -2.70
C ASN A 88 10.39 9.73 -1.68
N ASP A 89 11.59 9.42 -1.26
CA ASP A 89 11.91 8.54 -0.17
C ASP A 89 11.17 8.88 1.13
N TRP A 90 10.66 7.86 1.82
CA TRP A 90 9.92 8.02 3.08
C TRP A 90 10.15 6.84 4.01
N LYS A 91 9.86 7.06 5.30
CA LYS A 91 9.97 6.05 6.36
C LYS A 91 8.61 5.42 6.63
N ALA A 92 8.51 4.11 6.42
CA ALA A 92 7.32 3.33 6.78
C ALA A 92 7.07 3.35 8.29
N ALA A 93 5.79 3.35 8.69
CA ALA A 93 5.36 3.31 10.08
C ALA A 93 5.13 1.88 10.60
N VAL A 94 4.79 0.96 9.69
CA VAL A 94 4.68 -0.49 9.97
C VAL A 94 5.26 -1.31 8.83
N GLU A 95 5.79 -2.48 9.17
CA GLU A 95 6.18 -3.52 8.22
C GLU A 95 5.64 -4.88 8.66
N GLY A 96 5.32 -5.75 7.69
CA GLY A 96 4.92 -7.12 7.96
C GLY A 96 6.13 -8.02 8.15
N LYS A 97 6.11 -8.86 9.18
CA LYS A 97 7.07 -9.97 9.34
C LYS A 97 6.34 -11.30 9.26
N VAL A 98 6.97 -12.27 8.61
CA VAL A 98 6.57 -13.68 8.66
C VAL A 98 7.54 -14.38 9.62
N GLN A 99 7.05 -14.96 10.70
CA GLN A 99 7.85 -15.87 11.52
C GLN A 99 8.01 -17.19 10.79
N SER A 100 9.26 -17.63 10.58
CA SER A 100 9.60 -18.85 9.82
C SER A 100 9.11 -20.13 10.50
N GLU A 101 9.08 -20.16 11.83
CA GLU A 101 8.80 -21.37 12.61
C GLU A 101 7.31 -21.77 12.61
N ASN A 102 6.41 -20.81 12.54
CA ASN A 102 4.96 -21.04 12.64
C ASN A 102 4.15 -20.34 11.54
N LYS A 103 4.81 -19.69 10.57
CA LYS A 103 4.21 -18.86 9.50
C LYS A 103 3.25 -17.79 10.04
N ARG A 104 3.40 -17.37 11.30
CA ARG A 104 2.58 -16.29 11.86
C ARG A 104 3.04 -14.98 11.28
N GLU A 105 2.09 -14.27 10.69
CA GLU A 105 2.25 -12.91 10.21
C GLU A 105 1.84 -11.95 11.31
N PHE A 106 2.64 -10.91 11.52
CA PHE A 106 2.39 -9.89 12.51
C PHE A 106 3.00 -8.57 12.04
N GLN A 107 2.42 -7.45 12.46
CA GLN A 107 2.97 -6.13 12.20
C GLN A 107 4.05 -5.83 13.24
N LYS A 108 5.21 -5.33 12.81
CA LYS A 108 6.15 -4.66 13.71
C LYS A 108 6.08 -3.15 13.46
N PRO A 109 5.90 -2.31 14.49
CA PRO A 109 6.12 -0.88 14.34
C PRO A 109 7.58 -0.65 13.93
N THR A 110 7.81 0.09 12.84
CA THR A 110 9.16 0.37 12.34
C THR A 110 9.81 1.49 13.14
N ASN A 111 10.35 1.15 14.32
CA ASN A 111 11.18 2.06 15.13
C ASN A 111 12.63 2.18 14.64
N VAL A 112 12.95 1.69 13.45
CA VAL A 112 14.34 1.55 13.04
C VAL A 112 14.93 2.89 12.56
N LYS A 113 16.17 3.19 12.99
CA LYS A 113 17.08 4.18 12.39
C LYS A 113 17.55 3.70 11.00
N THR A 114 16.63 3.25 10.14
CA THR A 114 16.99 2.70 8.83
C THR A 114 16.81 3.75 7.76
N ASN A 115 17.89 3.99 7.00
CA ASN A 115 17.88 4.64 5.69
C ASN A 115 17.22 3.77 4.60
N LYS A 116 16.35 2.80 4.97
CA LYS A 116 15.51 2.06 4.02
C LYS A 116 14.34 2.94 3.62
N ILE A 117 14.72 3.99 2.91
CA ILE A 117 13.97 4.59 1.85
C ILE A 117 13.35 3.47 1.01
N ILE A 118 12.03 3.36 1.03
CA ILE A 118 11.33 2.39 0.21
C ILE A 118 11.07 3.03 -1.15
N LYS A 119 11.94 2.73 -2.12
CA LYS A 119 11.64 2.96 -3.54
C LYS A 119 10.46 2.06 -3.90
N GLY A 120 9.45 2.59 -4.58
CA GLY A 120 8.22 1.86 -4.96
C GLY A 120 8.41 0.68 -5.94
N SER A 121 9.63 0.18 -6.11
CA SER A 121 10.07 -0.79 -7.12
C SER A 121 9.69 -2.26 -6.83
N GLY A 122 8.72 -2.51 -5.95
CA GLY A 122 8.32 -3.86 -5.52
C GLY A 122 6.92 -4.32 -5.95
N MET A 123 6.09 -3.42 -6.47
CA MET A 123 4.77 -3.77 -7.00
C MET A 123 4.87 -4.19 -8.46
N LYS A 124 4.05 -5.17 -8.89
CA LYS A 124 3.79 -5.42 -10.31
C LYS A 124 2.95 -4.25 -10.91
N VAL A 125 3.44 -3.02 -10.82
CA VAL A 125 3.01 -1.89 -11.67
C VAL A 125 3.67 -2.04 -13.05
N HIS A 126 3.96 -3.28 -13.46
CA HIS A 126 4.92 -3.58 -14.52
C HIS A 126 4.33 -3.44 -15.92
N GLU A 127 3.07 -3.05 -16.09
CA GLU A 127 2.49 -2.92 -17.44
C GLU A 127 1.69 -1.65 -17.71
N VAL A 128 1.46 -0.75 -16.75
CA VAL A 128 0.76 0.52 -17.03
C VAL A 128 1.13 1.61 -16.04
N SER A 129 2.20 2.35 -16.34
CA SER A 129 2.09 3.80 -16.54
C SER A 129 3.48 4.43 -16.82
N PRO A 130 3.63 5.27 -17.86
CA PRO A 130 4.84 6.06 -18.12
C PRO A 130 5.27 6.99 -16.97
N ILE A 131 4.46 7.09 -15.91
CA ILE A 131 4.68 7.96 -14.75
C ILE A 131 6.01 7.68 -14.03
N TRP A 132 6.49 6.43 -14.02
CA TRP A 132 7.81 6.10 -13.44
C TRP A 132 8.98 6.49 -14.34
N ASN A 133 8.77 6.70 -15.64
CA ASN A 133 9.85 7.06 -16.57
C ASN A 133 10.21 8.55 -16.53
N LYS A 134 9.53 9.35 -15.70
CA LYS A 134 9.72 10.81 -15.64
C LYS A 134 10.33 11.30 -14.31
N TYR A 135 10.58 10.41 -13.34
CA TYR A 135 11.11 10.74 -12.02
C TYR A 135 12.12 9.70 -11.53
#